data_AF-A0A378B8F7-F1
#
_entry.id   AF-A0A378B8F7-F1
#
_cell.length_a   1.000
_cell.length_b   1.000
_cell.length_c   1.000
_cell.angle_alpha   90.00
_cell.angle_beta   90.00
_cell.angle_gamma   90.00
#
_symmetry.space_group_name_H-M   'P 1'
#
loop_
_entity.id
_entity.type
_entity.pdbx_description
1 polymer ?
#
loop_
_entity_poly.entity_id
_entity_poly.type
_entity_poly.pdbx_seq_one_letter_code
_entity_poly.pdbx_strand_id
1 'polypeptide(L)'
;MAQAEVLNQESLAKQVLQETFGYQQFRPGQETIIETALEGRDCLVVMPTGGGKSLCYQVPALVMGGLTVVVSPLISLMKDQVDQLLANGVAAACLNSTQSREQQQEVMAGCRSGQVRLLYIAPERLMLDNFLEHLANWNLADAGGRRSALYLAVGP
;
A
#
# COMPACT_ATOMS: atom_id res chain seq x y z
N MET A 1 3.52 -12.80 24.65
CA MET A 1 2.60 -11.89 23.93
C MET A 1 3.05 -11.69 22.49
N ALA A 2 4.28 -11.24 22.24
CA ALA A 2 4.84 -11.07 20.88
C ALA A 2 4.72 -12.29 19.94
N GLN A 3 4.99 -13.52 20.41
CA GLN A 3 4.95 -14.71 19.55
C GLN A 3 3.54 -15.06 19.04
N ALA A 4 2.50 -14.78 19.84
CA ALA A 4 1.10 -15.00 19.45
C ALA A 4 0.59 -13.92 18.47
N GLU A 5 1.07 -12.68 18.61
CA GLU A 5 0.76 -11.58 17.68
C GLU A 5 1.41 -11.82 16.30
N VAL A 6 2.66 -12.29 16.26
CA VAL A 6 3.37 -12.62 15.02
C VAL A 6 2.68 -13.78 14.28
N LEU A 7 2.34 -14.87 14.98
CA LEU A 7 1.58 -16.00 14.42
C LEU A 7 0.21 -15.56 13.86
N ASN A 8 -0.43 -14.57 14.49
CA ASN A 8 -1.68 -14.01 14.01
C ASN A 8 -1.48 -13.20 12.72
N GLN A 9 -0.46 -12.36 12.64
CA GLN A 9 -0.18 -11.55 11.44
C GLN A 9 0.20 -12.38 10.21
N GLU A 10 1.01 -13.43 10.38
CA GLU A 10 1.39 -14.33 9.28
C GLU A 10 0.17 -15.06 8.70
N SER A 11 -0.74 -15.52 9.57
CA SER A 11 -1.98 -16.18 9.13
C SER A 11 -2.93 -15.21 8.41
N LEU A 12 -3.07 -13.96 8.90
CA LEU A 12 -3.81 -12.92 8.20
C LEU A 12 -3.20 -12.58 6.83
N ALA A 13 -1.87 -12.51 6.72
CA ALA A 13 -1.20 -12.23 5.45
C ALA A 13 -1.49 -13.32 4.40
N LYS A 14 -1.48 -14.59 4.81
CA LYS A 14 -1.84 -15.73 3.96
C LYS A 14 -3.32 -15.69 3.57
N GLN A 15 -4.20 -15.31 4.49
CA GLN A 15 -5.63 -15.16 4.21
C GLN A 15 -5.87 -14.06 3.16
N VAL A 16 -5.26 -12.88 3.31
CA VAL A 16 -5.34 -11.79 2.33
C VAL A 16 -4.83 -12.24 0.95
N LEU A 17 -3.70 -12.95 0.91
CA LEU A 17 -3.14 -13.48 -0.33
C LEU A 17 -4.16 -14.38 -1.08
N GLN A 18 -4.85 -15.25 -0.35
CA GLN A 18 -5.81 -16.20 -0.92
C GLN A 18 -7.13 -15.52 -1.29
N GLU A 19 -7.74 -14.80 -0.35
CA GLU A 19 -9.10 -14.25 -0.50
C GLU A 19 -9.14 -13.03 -1.41
N THR A 20 -8.12 -12.16 -1.37
CA THR A 20 -8.09 -10.92 -2.18
C THR A 20 -7.35 -11.09 -3.50
N PHE A 21 -6.23 -11.83 -3.49
CA PHE A 21 -5.36 -11.94 -4.69
C PHE A 21 -5.45 -13.31 -5.38
N GLY A 22 -6.14 -14.29 -4.81
CA GLY A 22 -6.36 -15.60 -5.44
C GLY A 22 -5.11 -16.48 -5.53
N TYR A 23 -4.03 -16.18 -4.80
CA TYR A 23 -2.80 -16.98 -4.80
C TYR A 23 -2.76 -17.90 -3.58
N GLN A 24 -2.35 -19.16 -3.79
CA GLN A 24 -2.32 -20.15 -2.71
C GLN A 24 -1.13 -19.98 -1.75
N GLN A 25 0.01 -19.54 -2.29
CA GLN A 25 1.28 -19.46 -1.55
C GLN A 25 2.11 -18.27 -2.02
N PHE A 26 2.90 -17.72 -1.10
CA PHE A 26 3.89 -16.70 -1.43
C PHE A 26 4.99 -17.30 -2.32
N ARG A 27 5.53 -16.47 -3.21
CA ARG A 27 6.76 -16.78 -3.94
C ARG A 27 7.98 -16.62 -3.02
N PRO A 28 9.11 -17.28 -3.34
CA PRO A 28 10.32 -17.15 -2.55
C PRO A 28 10.70 -15.68 -2.26
N GLY A 29 10.92 -15.38 -0.99
CA GLY A 29 11.29 -14.04 -0.49
C GLY A 29 10.11 -13.11 -0.18
N GLN A 30 8.92 -13.31 -0.74
CA GLN A 30 7.77 -12.41 -0.47
C GLN A 30 7.34 -12.45 0.99
N GLU A 31 7.24 -13.65 1.58
CA GLU A 31 6.81 -13.84 2.97
C GLU A 31 7.71 -13.07 3.93
N THR A 32 9.04 -13.23 3.82
CA THR A 32 10.01 -12.50 4.63
C THR A 32 9.90 -10.97 4.50
N ILE A 33 9.64 -10.47 3.29
CA ILE A 33 9.46 -9.03 3.06
C ILE A 33 8.17 -8.53 3.74
N ILE A 34 7.09 -9.29 3.59
CA ILE A 34 5.78 -8.98 4.17
C ILE A 34 5.85 -8.98 5.69
N GLU A 35 6.49 -10.00 6.29
CA GLU A 35 6.73 -10.06 7.73
C GLU A 35 7.55 -8.86 8.22
N THR A 36 8.64 -8.53 7.51
CA THR A 36 9.48 -7.36 7.84
C THR A 36 8.65 -6.07 7.84
N ALA A 37 7.79 -5.89 6.85
CA ALA A 37 6.86 -4.77 6.76
C ALA A 37 5.83 -4.75 7.90
N LEU A 38 5.24 -5.91 8.24
CA LEU A 38 4.25 -6.05 9.31
C LEU A 38 4.84 -5.83 10.71
N GLU A 39 6.14 -6.00 10.87
CA GLU A 39 6.89 -5.66 12.08
C GLU A 39 7.29 -4.17 12.16
N GLY A 40 6.91 -3.36 11.16
CA GLY A 40 7.24 -1.93 11.11
C GLY A 40 8.74 -1.68 10.90
N ARG A 41 9.41 -2.57 10.17
CA ARG A 41 10.81 -2.41 9.77
C ARG A 41 10.91 -1.94 8.33
N ASP A 42 11.77 -0.96 8.10
CA ASP A 42 12.07 -0.47 6.75
C ASP A 42 12.73 -1.58 5.93
N CYS A 43 12.34 -1.70 4.66
CA CYS A 43 12.86 -2.72 3.75
C CYS A 43 13.21 -2.13 2.38
N LEU A 44 14.34 -2.57 1.81
CA LEU A 44 14.69 -2.36 0.40
C LEU A 44 14.48 -3.66 -0.37
N VAL A 45 13.55 -3.63 -1.34
CA VAL A 45 13.15 -4.82 -2.08
C VAL A 45 13.62 -4.75 -3.53
N VAL A 46 14.62 -5.57 -3.87
CA VAL A 46 15.09 -5.76 -5.25
C VAL A 46 14.56 -7.09 -5.76
N MET A 47 13.69 -7.02 -6.78
CA MET A 47 13.04 -8.19 -7.39
C MET A 47 12.91 -7.93 -8.89
N PRO A 48 13.03 -8.95 -9.75
CA PRO A 48 12.81 -8.79 -11.18
C PRO A 48 11.35 -8.42 -11.49
N THR A 49 11.12 -7.82 -12.65
CA THR A 49 9.78 -7.58 -13.19
C THR A 49 8.98 -8.89 -13.20
N GLY A 50 7.70 -8.81 -12.82
CA GLY A 50 6.85 -9.98 -12.67
C GLY A 50 7.15 -10.85 -11.43
N GLY A 51 8.14 -10.49 -10.60
CA GLY A 51 8.47 -11.17 -9.35
C GLY A 51 7.41 -11.04 -8.24
N GLY A 52 6.39 -10.20 -8.44
CA GLY A 52 5.31 -9.99 -7.46
C GLY A 52 5.68 -8.98 -6.36
N LYS A 53 6.47 -7.96 -6.69
CA LYS A 53 6.84 -6.88 -5.76
C LYS A 53 5.62 -6.15 -5.19
N SER A 54 4.55 -6.00 -5.99
CA SER A 54 3.34 -5.30 -5.56
C SER A 54 2.68 -5.93 -4.33
N LEU A 55 2.61 -7.26 -4.29
CA LEU A 55 2.07 -8.00 -3.14
C LEU A 55 2.85 -7.73 -1.86
N CYS A 56 4.15 -7.41 -1.95
CA CYS A 56 5.01 -7.16 -0.80
C CYS A 56 4.64 -5.89 -0.02
N TYR A 57 3.89 -4.95 -0.63
CA TYR A 57 3.34 -3.79 0.07
C TYR A 57 1.80 -3.81 0.12
N GLN A 58 1.13 -4.46 -0.82
CA GLN A 58 -0.32 -4.58 -0.84
C GLN A 58 -0.87 -5.48 0.26
N VAL A 59 -0.24 -6.63 0.51
CA VAL A 59 -0.66 -7.53 1.59
C VAL A 59 -0.50 -6.86 2.96
N PRO A 60 0.66 -6.27 3.32
CA PRO A 60 0.79 -5.52 4.56
C PRO A 60 -0.23 -4.39 4.70
N ALA A 61 -0.50 -3.65 3.62
CA ALA A 61 -1.49 -2.55 3.64
C ALA A 61 -2.88 -3.01 4.07
N LEU A 62 -3.29 -4.20 3.63
CA LEU A 62 -4.60 -4.77 3.97
C LEU A 62 -4.64 -5.37 5.37
N VAL A 63 -3.52 -5.94 5.84
CA VAL A 63 -3.41 -6.53 7.19
C VAL A 63 -3.34 -5.44 8.27
N MET A 64 -2.51 -4.40 8.08
CA MET A 64 -2.34 -3.32 9.06
C MET A 64 -3.58 -2.40 9.14
N GLY A 65 -4.34 -2.32 8.05
CA GLY A 65 -5.40 -1.33 7.89
C GLY A 65 -4.85 0.11 7.85
N GLY A 66 -5.74 1.10 7.88
CA GLY A 66 -5.36 2.50 7.63
C GLY A 66 -4.98 2.76 6.16
N LEU A 67 -4.39 3.92 5.91
CA LEU A 67 -3.93 4.36 4.60
C LEU A 67 -2.47 3.93 4.39
N THR A 68 -2.20 3.24 3.29
CA THR A 68 -0.86 3.01 2.75
C THR A 68 -0.63 3.90 1.54
N VAL A 69 0.53 4.58 1.50
CA VAL A 69 0.92 5.44 0.38
C VAL A 69 1.98 4.73 -0.45
N VAL A 70 1.73 4.61 -1.76
CA VAL A 70 2.62 4.01 -2.74
C VAL A 70 3.10 5.08 -3.70
N VAL A 71 4.39 5.42 -3.65
CA VAL A 71 4.97 6.40 -4.55
C VAL A 71 5.41 5.70 -5.83
N SER A 72 4.92 6.15 -6.99
CA SER A 72 5.28 5.59 -8.30
C SER A 72 5.49 6.69 -9.35
N PRO A 73 6.59 6.66 -10.13
CA PRO A 73 6.81 7.64 -11.19
C PRO A 73 5.99 7.36 -12.47
N LEU A 74 5.35 6.19 -12.58
CA LEU A 74 4.67 5.76 -13.81
C LEU A 74 3.14 5.82 -13.64
N ILE A 75 2.52 6.87 -14.20
CA ILE A 75 1.06 7.09 -14.12
C ILE A 75 0.27 5.93 -14.72
N SER A 76 0.73 5.35 -15.84
CA SER A 76 0.10 4.16 -16.43
C SER A 76 0.08 2.98 -15.47
N LEU A 77 1.22 2.70 -14.82
CA LEU A 77 1.32 1.65 -13.81
C LEU A 77 0.41 1.93 -12.60
N MET A 78 0.34 3.18 -12.15
CA MET A 78 -0.56 3.58 -11.05
C MET A 78 -2.01 3.24 -11.39
N LYS A 79 -2.46 3.57 -12.61
CA LYS A 79 -3.80 3.27 -13.08
C LYS A 79 -4.06 1.76 -13.12
N ASP A 80 -3.18 1.00 -13.76
CA ASP A 80 -3.32 -0.45 -13.87
C ASP A 80 -3.39 -1.12 -12.49
N GLN A 81 -2.58 -0.66 -11.54
CA GLN A 81 -2.60 -1.16 -10.17
C GLN A 81 -3.89 -0.80 -9.42
N VAL A 82 -4.38 0.43 -9.57
CA VAL A 82 -5.65 0.85 -8.95
C VAL A 82 -6.82 0.07 -9.53
N ASP A 83 -6.88 -0.08 -10.85
CA ASP A 83 -7.95 -0.82 -11.53
C ASP A 83 -7.97 -2.30 -11.09
N GLN A 84 -6.80 -2.93 -10.97
CA GLN A 84 -6.68 -4.31 -10.44
C GLN A 84 -7.11 -4.42 -8.98
N LEU A 85 -6.71 -3.47 -8.13
CA LEU A 85 -7.11 -3.46 -6.72
C LEU A 85 -8.62 -3.27 -6.56
N LEU A 86 -9.21 -2.33 -7.29
CA LEU A 86 -10.66 -2.11 -7.29
C LEU A 86 -11.43 -3.35 -7.77
N ALA A 87 -10.94 -4.03 -8.81
CA ALA A 87 -11.52 -5.29 -9.29
C ALA A 87 -11.50 -6.40 -8.22
N ASN A 88 -10.50 -6.38 -7.34
CA ASN A 88 -10.38 -7.29 -6.19
C ASN A 88 -11.12 -6.80 -4.94
N GLY A 89 -11.94 -5.75 -5.04
CA GLY A 89 -12.69 -5.19 -3.91
C GLY A 89 -11.84 -4.37 -2.94
N VAL A 90 -10.61 -4.04 -3.29
CA VAL A 90 -9.72 -3.21 -2.48
C VAL A 90 -9.94 -1.74 -2.79
N ALA A 91 -10.23 -0.94 -1.77
CA ALA A 91 -10.40 0.50 -1.92
C ALA A 91 -9.05 1.19 -2.18
N ALA A 92 -8.76 1.41 -3.46
CA ALA A 92 -7.54 2.05 -3.93
C ALA A 92 -7.85 3.30 -4.76
N ALA A 93 -6.94 4.25 -4.74
CA ALA A 93 -7.01 5.47 -5.54
C ALA A 93 -5.62 5.86 -6.05
N CYS A 94 -5.58 6.77 -7.04
CA CYS A 94 -4.34 7.41 -7.45
C CYS A 94 -4.45 8.94 -7.38
N LEU A 95 -3.33 9.62 -7.15
CA LEU A 95 -3.20 11.07 -7.16
C LEU A 95 -2.00 11.49 -8.03
N ASN A 96 -2.28 12.18 -9.14
CA ASN A 96 -1.25 12.65 -10.07
C ASN A 96 -1.69 13.93 -10.82
N SER A 97 -0.83 14.43 -11.71
CA SER A 97 -1.05 15.68 -12.45
C SER A 97 -2.05 15.59 -13.60
N THR A 98 -2.45 14.39 -14.04
CA THR A 98 -3.39 14.20 -15.18
C THR A 98 -4.86 14.30 -14.78
N GLN A 99 -5.15 14.27 -13.47
CA GLN A 99 -6.50 14.36 -12.94
C GLN A 99 -6.98 15.81 -12.85
N SER A 100 -8.29 16.04 -12.95
CA SER A 100 -8.89 17.35 -12.66
C SER A 100 -8.76 17.69 -11.17
N ARG A 101 -8.93 18.97 -10.82
CA ARG A 101 -8.93 19.42 -9.42
C ARG A 101 -10.03 18.75 -8.60
N GLU A 102 -11.20 18.52 -9.19
CA GLU A 102 -12.34 17.86 -8.56
C GLU A 102 -12.01 16.39 -8.22
N GLN A 103 -11.47 15.65 -9.18
CA GLN A 103 -11.01 14.27 -8.97
C GLN A 103 -9.96 14.18 -7.85
N GLN A 104 -9.02 15.11 -7.82
CA GLN A 104 -8.01 15.17 -6.75
C GLN A 104 -8.67 15.43 -5.39
N GLN A 105 -9.63 16.35 -5.31
CA GLN A 105 -10.35 16.65 -4.07
C GLN A 105 -11.15 15.44 -3.56
N GLU A 106 -11.79 14.68 -4.45
CA GLU A 106 -12.49 13.44 -4.11
C GLU A 106 -11.54 12.40 -3.52
N VAL A 107 -10.38 12.19 -4.16
CA VAL A 107 -9.35 11.26 -3.67
C VAL A 107 -8.85 11.69 -2.28
N MET A 108 -8.55 12.98 -2.10
CA MET A 108 -8.10 13.52 -0.81
C MET A 108 -9.18 13.38 0.28
N ALA A 109 -10.46 13.57 -0.06
CA ALA A 109 -11.58 13.37 0.85
C ALA A 109 -11.73 11.89 1.24
N GLY A 110 -11.60 10.98 0.29
CA GLY A 110 -11.62 9.53 0.52
C GLY A 110 -10.46 9.05 1.41
N CYS A 111 -9.27 9.64 1.26
CA CYS A 111 -8.14 9.36 2.16
C CYS A 111 -8.41 9.87 3.58
N ARG A 112 -8.95 11.10 3.70
CA ARG A 112 -9.30 11.71 5.00
C ARG A 112 -10.36 10.91 5.76
N SER A 113 -11.36 10.40 5.05
CA SER A 113 -12.47 9.63 5.65
C SER A 113 -12.12 8.17 5.94
N GLY A 114 -10.93 7.71 5.54
CA GLY A 114 -10.51 6.31 5.67
C GLY A 114 -11.18 5.36 4.67
N GLN A 115 -11.87 5.89 3.65
CA GLN A 115 -12.46 5.10 2.57
C GLN A 115 -11.39 4.56 1.61
N VAL A 116 -10.27 5.27 1.44
CA VAL A 116 -9.12 4.81 0.65
C VAL A 116 -8.13 4.08 1.55
N ARG A 117 -7.75 2.85 1.17
CA ARG A 117 -6.78 2.02 1.89
C ARG A 117 -5.40 2.06 1.23
N LEU A 118 -5.35 2.13 -0.10
CA LEU A 118 -4.11 2.28 -0.86
C LEU A 118 -4.17 3.50 -1.77
N LEU A 119 -3.24 4.44 -1.58
CA LEU A 119 -3.09 5.61 -2.43
C LEU A 119 -1.80 5.52 -3.23
N TYR A 120 -1.92 5.41 -4.55
CA TYR A 120 -0.80 5.61 -5.46
C TYR A 120 -0.59 7.11 -5.70
N ILE A 121 0.60 7.64 -5.46
CA ILE A 121 0.89 9.06 -5.65
C ILE A 121 2.12 9.27 -6.53
N ALA A 122 2.05 10.25 -7.43
CA ALA A 122 3.20 10.66 -8.22
C ALA A 122 4.19 11.47 -7.35
N PRO A 123 5.52 11.34 -7.52
CA PRO A 123 6.50 12.01 -6.66
C PRO A 123 6.31 13.53 -6.59
N GLU A 124 5.97 14.16 -7.71
CA GLU A 124 5.71 15.60 -7.77
C GLU A 124 4.51 16.01 -6.92
N ARG A 125 3.47 15.16 -6.82
CA ARG A 125 2.31 15.43 -5.98
C ARG A 125 2.59 15.24 -4.50
N LEU A 126 3.43 14.27 -4.15
CA LEU A 126 3.84 14.05 -2.77
C LEU A 126 4.59 15.27 -2.20
N MET A 127 5.39 15.92 -3.04
CA MET A 127 6.21 17.08 -2.67
C MET A 127 5.44 18.41 -2.74
N LEU A 128 4.31 18.43 -3.44
CA LEU A 128 3.45 19.60 -3.59
C LEU A 128 2.22 19.50 -2.67
N ASP A 129 1.38 20.54 -2.68
CA ASP A 129 0.02 20.53 -2.11
C ASP A 129 -0.10 20.34 -0.58
N ASN A 130 0.95 20.66 0.19
CA ASN A 130 0.99 20.42 1.65
C ASN A 130 0.60 18.97 2.00
N PHE A 131 0.84 18.02 1.08
CA PHE A 131 0.33 16.67 1.20
C PHE A 131 0.85 15.98 2.47
N LEU A 132 2.11 16.21 2.83
CA LEU A 132 2.71 15.70 4.06
C LEU A 132 2.02 16.22 5.33
N GLU A 133 1.53 17.47 5.33
CA GLU A 133 0.76 18.03 6.45
C GLU A 133 -0.62 17.36 6.55
N HIS A 134 -1.26 17.08 5.41
CA HIS A 134 -2.50 16.32 5.39
C HIS A 134 -2.29 14.89 5.87
N LEU A 135 -1.24 14.23 5.39
CA LEU A 135 -0.90 12.85 5.75
C LEU A 135 -0.69 12.68 7.26
N ALA A 136 -0.09 13.67 7.92
CA ALA A 136 0.12 13.67 9.37
C ALA A 136 -1.18 13.62 10.20
N ASN A 137 -2.31 14.01 9.60
CA ASN A 137 -3.63 14.08 10.21
C ASN A 137 -4.58 12.95 9.76
N TRP A 138 -4.11 12.02 8.92
CA TRP A 138 -4.92 10.90 8.44
C TRP A 138 -4.59 9.61 9.18
N ASN A 139 -5.52 8.66 9.13
CA ASN A 139 -5.31 7.34 9.72
C ASN A 139 -4.40 6.50 8.83
N LEU A 140 -3.10 6.51 9.12
CA LEU A 140 -2.09 5.73 8.38
C LEU A 140 -2.04 4.29 8.86
N ALA A 141 -1.59 3.39 7.99
CA ALA A 141 -1.25 2.02 8.38
C ALA A 141 -0.12 2.02 9.44
N ASP A 142 -0.30 1.24 10.50
CA ASP A 142 0.61 1.18 11.64
C ASP A 142 0.88 -0.28 12.03
N ALA A 143 2.16 -0.60 12.18
CA ALA A 143 2.66 -1.85 12.74
C ALA A 143 2.94 -1.69 14.24
N GLY A 144 1.89 -1.65 15.06
CA GLY A 144 2.03 -1.75 16.52
C GLY A 144 2.77 -0.60 17.21
N GLY A 145 2.66 0.63 16.70
CA GLY A 145 3.20 1.84 17.34
C GLY A 145 4.32 2.54 16.56
N ARG A 146 4.57 2.13 15.31
CA ARG A 146 5.45 2.83 14.36
C ARG A 146 4.64 3.20 13.12
N ARG A 147 4.46 4.51 12.92
CA ARG A 147 3.87 5.08 11.70
C ARG A 147 4.79 4.77 10.52
N SER A 148 4.58 3.65 9.84
CA SER A 148 5.39 3.26 8.69
C SER A 148 4.52 2.61 7.64
N ALA A 149 4.20 3.37 6.58
CA ALA A 149 3.78 2.82 5.29
C ALA A 149 3.86 3.87 4.18
N LEU A 150 5.04 4.49 4.00
CA LEU A 150 5.41 5.08 2.72
C LEU A 150 6.22 4.03 1.96
N TYR A 151 5.58 3.35 1.01
CA TYR A 151 6.25 2.39 0.16
C TYR A 151 6.69 3.11 -1.12
N LEU A 152 7.99 3.17 -1.35
CA LEU A 152 8.54 3.66 -2.61
C LEU A 152 8.53 2.51 -3.63
N ALA A 153 7.49 2.45 -4.46
CA ALA A 153 7.45 1.51 -5.57
C ALA A 153 8.23 2.11 -6.75
N VAL A 154 9.51 1.76 -6.84
CA VAL A 154 10.27 1.98 -8.07
C VAL A 154 9.67 1.04 -9.13
N GLY A 155 9.24 1.62 -10.25
CA GLY A 155 8.72 0.88 -11.40
C GLY A 155 9.75 -0.12 -11.98
N PRO A 156 9.38 -0.89 -13.01
CA PRO A 156 10.31 -1.82 -13.67
C PRO A 156 11.60 -1.14 -14.14
#